data_AF-A0A9D2BFJ0-F1
#
_entry.id   AF-A0A9D2BFJ0-F1
#
_cell.length_a   1.000
_cell.length_b   1.000
_cell.length_c   1.000
_cell.angle_alpha   90.00
_cell.angle_beta   90.00
_cell.angle_gamma   90.00
#
_symmetry.space_group_name_H-M   'P 1'
#
loop_
_entity.id
_entity.type
_entity.pdbx_description
1 polymer ?
#
loop_
_entity_poly.entity_id
_entity_poly.type
_entity_poly.pdbx_seq_one_letter_code
_entity_poly.pdbx_strand_id
1 'polypeptide(L)'
;MKTKESPDCPLCTNVLRLHDYYLSPDELVIFDSLIVKAISFHYKRFFYSQRRMELETRVKRTRYEAIIKKFEDLGIIQTYVDKMPSSEGQIRYFFVNFSNLKEPSLLAKLINEKSTLFEQTCAYMNYHFNRAIEMEHPQPRKEKKKKEEKAERAEEIRQMLENTLNERREMYNKGQLNVKPKHQLSPTTLALTNQQKEGLLQLDRKYGKEAINQSFLAYYDDVLKDNCSPNNLFNYFLSKDRFFKEHSVFINYLNDFMLLYSSLGK
;
A
#
# COMPACT_ATOMS: atom_id res chain seq x y z
N MET A 1 -26.65 0.95 4.75
CA MET A 1 -25.79 1.31 3.60
C MET A 1 -25.59 0.05 2.77
N LYS A 2 -26.17 -0.05 1.56
CA LYS A 2 -25.89 -1.17 0.66
C LYS A 2 -24.44 -1.03 0.17
N THR A 3 -23.59 -1.97 0.53
CA THR A 3 -22.30 -2.18 -0.13
C THR A 3 -22.58 -2.32 -1.63
N LYS A 4 -22.09 -1.39 -2.45
CA LYS A 4 -22.03 -1.60 -3.91
C LYS A 4 -21.05 -2.76 -4.12
N GLU A 5 -21.57 -3.97 -4.24
CA GLU A 5 -20.77 -5.14 -4.58
C GLU A 5 -20.05 -4.88 -5.91
N SER A 6 -18.75 -5.22 -5.95
CA SER A 6 -17.97 -5.12 -7.19
C SER A 6 -18.48 -6.15 -8.18
N PRO A 7 -18.68 -5.79 -9.46
CA PRO A 7 -19.08 -6.76 -10.47
C PRO A 7 -18.00 -7.83 -10.65
N ASP A 8 -18.43 -9.03 -11.05
CA ASP A 8 -17.52 -10.10 -11.44
C ASP A 8 -16.60 -9.63 -12.58
N CYS A 9 -15.31 -9.97 -12.50
CA CYS A 9 -14.32 -9.58 -13.49
C CYS A 9 -14.52 -10.38 -14.80
N PRO A 10 -14.87 -9.75 -15.93
CA PRO A 10 -14.99 -10.46 -17.19
C PRO A 10 -13.62 -10.80 -17.83
N LEU A 11 -12.52 -10.20 -17.33
CA LEU A 11 -11.18 -10.19 -17.95
C LEU A 11 -10.34 -11.48 -17.74
N CYS A 12 -10.99 -12.63 -17.63
CA CYS A 12 -10.34 -13.94 -17.68
C CYS A 12 -10.90 -14.69 -18.90
N THR A 13 -10.14 -14.69 -19.99
CA THR A 13 -10.55 -15.36 -21.24
C THR A 13 -10.58 -16.87 -21.05
N ASN A 14 -11.77 -17.46 -20.96
CA ASN A 14 -11.96 -18.86 -21.34
C ASN A 14 -12.16 -18.91 -22.86
N VAL A 15 -11.72 -19.97 -23.55
CA VAL A 15 -11.83 -20.15 -25.01
C VAL A 15 -13.25 -19.85 -25.51
N LEU A 16 -14.27 -20.17 -24.71
CA LEU A 16 -15.66 -19.89 -25.03
C LEU A 16 -15.98 -18.40 -25.18
N ARG A 17 -15.35 -17.53 -24.38
CA ARG A 17 -15.55 -16.07 -24.44
C ARG A 17 -14.94 -15.44 -25.69
N LEU A 18 -13.99 -16.10 -26.35
CA LEU A 18 -13.41 -15.59 -27.61
C LEU A 18 -14.46 -15.45 -28.71
N HIS A 19 -15.52 -16.27 -28.69
CA HIS A 19 -16.60 -16.21 -29.67
C HIS A 19 -17.45 -14.93 -29.55
N ASP A 20 -17.43 -14.28 -28.40
CA ASP A 20 -18.17 -13.06 -28.15
C ASP A 20 -17.38 -11.80 -28.53
N TYR A 21 -16.06 -11.90 -28.73
CA TYR A 21 -15.23 -10.76 -29.11
C TYR A 21 -15.08 -10.64 -30.63
N TYR A 22 -15.09 -9.41 -31.13
CA TYR A 22 -14.62 -9.05 -32.47
C TYR A 22 -13.10 -8.81 -32.51
N LEU A 23 -12.45 -8.80 -31.34
CA LEU A 23 -11.00 -8.75 -31.22
C LEU A 23 -10.39 -10.11 -31.49
N SER A 24 -9.28 -10.11 -32.21
CA SER A 24 -8.42 -11.30 -32.31
C SER A 24 -7.80 -11.66 -30.95
N PRO A 25 -7.37 -12.92 -30.73
CA PRO A 25 -6.89 -13.35 -29.41
C PRO A 25 -5.73 -12.51 -28.87
N ASP A 26 -4.82 -12.05 -29.74
CA ASP A 26 -3.72 -11.19 -29.34
C ASP A 26 -4.18 -9.77 -28.99
N GLU A 27 -5.08 -9.19 -29.77
CA GLU A 27 -5.72 -7.92 -29.43
C GLU A 27 -6.44 -7.99 -28.07
N LEU A 28 -7.15 -9.08 -27.79
CA LEU A 28 -7.85 -9.26 -26.52
C LEU A 28 -6.89 -9.35 -25.34
N VAL A 29 -5.82 -10.15 -25.44
CA VAL A 29 -4.80 -10.25 -24.37
C VAL A 29 -4.17 -8.88 -24.10
N ILE A 30 -3.90 -8.09 -25.15
CA ILE A 30 -3.37 -6.74 -24.99
C ILE A 30 -4.42 -5.82 -24.33
N PHE A 31 -5.68 -5.89 -24.75
CA PHE A 31 -6.77 -5.12 -24.15
C PHE A 31 -6.89 -5.40 -22.65
N ASP A 32 -7.05 -6.66 -22.26
CA ASP A 32 -7.17 -7.07 -20.85
C ASP A 32 -5.94 -6.63 -20.05
N SER A 33 -4.74 -6.80 -20.60
CA SER A 33 -3.51 -6.38 -19.93
C SER A 33 -3.48 -4.87 -19.66
N LEU A 34 -3.94 -4.04 -20.59
CA LEU A 34 -3.94 -2.58 -20.43
C LEU A 34 -4.97 -2.15 -19.38
N ILE A 35 -6.16 -2.76 -19.37
CA ILE A 35 -7.19 -2.47 -18.36
C ILE A 35 -6.69 -2.85 -16.96
N VAL A 36 -6.16 -4.07 -16.80
CA VAL A 36 -5.62 -4.55 -15.51
C VAL A 36 -4.48 -3.66 -15.02
N LYS A 37 -3.56 -3.26 -15.92
CA LYS A 37 -2.48 -2.34 -15.54
C LYS A 37 -3.06 -0.99 -15.12
N ALA A 38 -3.97 -0.39 -15.88
CA ALA A 38 -4.57 0.89 -15.51
C ALA A 38 -5.23 0.85 -14.12
N ILE A 39 -5.94 -0.23 -13.80
CA ILE A 39 -6.54 -0.44 -12.46
C ILE A 39 -5.44 -0.55 -11.39
N SER A 40 -4.39 -1.34 -11.64
CA SER A 40 -3.27 -1.53 -10.70
C SER A 40 -2.46 -0.25 -10.45
N PHE A 41 -2.41 0.65 -11.45
CA PHE A 41 -1.79 1.96 -11.37
C PHE A 41 -2.78 3.06 -10.96
N HIS A 42 -3.91 2.69 -10.34
CA HIS A 42 -4.87 3.63 -9.77
C HIS A 42 -5.42 4.64 -10.80
N TYR A 43 -5.69 4.15 -12.02
CA TYR A 43 -6.23 4.90 -13.15
C TYR A 43 -5.33 6.04 -13.65
N LYS A 44 -4.07 6.10 -13.19
CA LYS A 44 -3.09 7.10 -13.65
C LYS A 44 -2.32 6.59 -14.86
N ARG A 45 -1.61 7.51 -15.51
CA ARG A 45 -0.62 7.18 -16.55
C ARG A 45 0.40 6.19 -15.99
N PHE A 46 0.71 5.15 -16.76
CA PHE A 46 1.67 4.14 -16.36
C PHE A 46 2.69 3.87 -17.46
N PHE A 47 3.92 3.56 -17.06
CA PHE A 47 4.94 3.09 -17.97
C PHE A 47 4.78 1.60 -18.20
N TYR A 48 4.88 1.17 -19.46
CA TYR A 48 4.96 -0.24 -19.78
C TYR A 48 6.00 -0.50 -20.87
N SER A 49 7.15 -1.06 -20.49
CA SER A 49 8.25 -1.30 -21.42
C SER A 49 7.87 -2.34 -22.48
N GLN A 50 8.29 -2.11 -23.72
CA GLN A 50 8.11 -3.04 -24.84
C GLN A 50 8.58 -4.47 -24.53
N ARG A 51 9.79 -4.61 -23.96
CA ARG A 51 10.37 -5.92 -23.62
C ARG A 51 9.51 -6.69 -22.62
N ARG A 52 9.02 -6.02 -21.59
CA ARG A 52 8.16 -6.64 -20.58
C ARG A 52 6.80 -7.03 -21.17
N MET A 53 6.25 -6.19 -22.05
CA MET A 53 5.01 -6.50 -22.77
C MET A 53 5.13 -7.77 -23.61
N GLU A 54 6.19 -7.87 -24.41
CA GLU A 54 6.43 -9.05 -25.24
C GLU A 54 6.64 -10.32 -24.39
N LEU A 55 7.31 -10.21 -23.24
CA LEU A 55 7.45 -11.34 -22.30
C LEU A 55 6.13 -11.75 -21.64
N GLU A 56 5.32 -10.79 -21.19
CA GLU A 56 4.05 -11.06 -20.48
C GLU A 56 2.96 -11.55 -21.44
N THR A 57 2.90 -11.03 -22.67
CA THR A 57 1.78 -11.27 -23.60
C THR A 57 2.14 -12.19 -24.78
N ARG A 58 3.45 -12.42 -25.01
CA ARG A 58 3.99 -13.14 -26.18
C ARG A 58 3.65 -12.52 -27.53
N VAL A 59 3.13 -11.29 -27.55
CA VAL A 59 2.86 -10.54 -28.79
C VAL A 59 4.12 -9.80 -29.22
N LYS A 60 4.59 -10.10 -30.43
CA LYS A 60 5.79 -9.47 -31.01
C LYS A 60 5.58 -7.98 -31.27
N ARG A 61 6.68 -7.23 -31.24
CA ARG A 61 6.70 -5.76 -31.40
C ARG A 61 5.86 -5.23 -32.56
N THR A 62 6.03 -5.74 -33.78
CA THR A 62 5.33 -5.21 -34.96
C THR A 62 3.81 -5.35 -34.84
N ARG A 63 3.35 -6.50 -34.33
CA ARG A 63 1.93 -6.77 -34.10
C ARG A 63 1.41 -5.89 -32.96
N TYR A 64 2.18 -5.78 -31.88
CA TYR A 64 1.84 -4.93 -30.75
C TYR A 64 1.62 -3.47 -31.15
N GLU A 65 2.53 -2.88 -31.92
CA GLU A 65 2.40 -1.48 -32.37
C GLU A 65 1.15 -1.27 -33.22
N ALA A 66 0.78 -2.24 -34.07
CA ALA A 66 -0.47 -2.20 -34.82
C ALA A 66 -1.70 -2.22 -33.91
N ILE A 67 -1.67 -3.04 -32.85
CA ILE A 67 -2.76 -3.12 -31.86
C ILE A 67 -2.87 -1.82 -31.06
N ILE A 68 -1.74 -1.26 -30.60
CA ILE A 68 -1.72 0.02 -29.88
C ILE A 68 -2.30 1.12 -30.74
N LYS A 69 -1.88 1.24 -32.00
CA LYS A 69 -2.43 2.22 -32.93
C LYS A 69 -3.95 2.05 -33.12
N LYS A 70 -4.42 0.81 -33.33
CA LYS A 70 -5.86 0.51 -33.40
C LYS A 70 -6.61 0.98 -32.15
N PHE A 71 -6.05 0.77 -30.97
CA PHE A 71 -6.69 1.17 -29.71
C PHE A 71 -6.64 2.69 -29.47
N GLU A 72 -5.60 3.38 -29.93
CA GLU A 72 -5.58 4.85 -29.97
C GLU A 72 -6.63 5.40 -30.93
N ASP A 73 -6.73 4.85 -32.14
CA ASP A 73 -7.72 5.27 -33.15
C ASP A 73 -9.16 5.07 -32.66
N LEU A 74 -9.40 4.02 -31.86
CA LEU A 74 -10.68 3.76 -31.19
C LEU A 74 -10.91 4.63 -29.94
N GLY A 75 -9.90 5.39 -29.50
CA GLY A 75 -9.97 6.21 -28.29
C GLY A 75 -9.94 5.41 -26.99
N ILE A 76 -9.54 4.14 -27.01
CA ILE A 76 -9.45 3.27 -25.83
C ILE A 76 -8.27 3.70 -24.95
N ILE A 77 -7.15 4.06 -25.57
CA ILE A 77 -5.94 4.51 -24.89
C ILE A 77 -5.41 5.82 -25.48
N GLN A 78 -4.51 6.45 -24.74
CA GLN A 78 -3.61 7.50 -25.22
C GLN A 78 -2.18 7.11 -24.83
N THR A 79 -1.23 7.33 -25.74
CA THR A 79 0.19 7.18 -25.43
C THR A 79 0.92 8.52 -25.40
N TYR A 80 1.95 8.60 -24.56
CA TYR A 80 2.83 9.75 -24.45
C TYR A 80 4.28 9.27 -24.40
N VAL A 81 5.17 9.91 -25.17
CA VAL A 81 6.60 9.57 -25.18
C VAL A 81 7.38 10.67 -24.48
N ASP A 82 8.13 10.29 -23.44
CA ASP A 82 9.03 11.17 -22.70
C ASP A 82 10.48 10.72 -22.83
N LYS A 83 11.43 11.64 -22.60
CA LYS A 83 12.85 11.32 -22.53
C LYS A 83 13.19 10.78 -21.14
N MET A 84 14.04 9.76 -21.07
CA MET A 84 14.59 9.34 -19.78
C MET A 84 15.42 10.47 -19.16
N PRO A 85 15.26 10.77 -17.85
CA PRO A 85 16.09 11.76 -17.17
C PRO A 85 17.59 11.43 -17.17
N SER A 86 17.93 10.15 -17.31
CA SER A 86 19.27 9.61 -17.11
C SER A 86 19.82 8.79 -18.30
N SER A 87 19.13 8.77 -19.44
CA SER A 87 19.65 8.19 -20.70
C SER A 87 18.99 8.82 -21.94
N GLU A 88 19.58 8.63 -23.12
CA GLU A 88 18.95 9.01 -24.41
C GLU A 88 17.73 8.12 -24.78
N GLY A 89 17.35 7.18 -23.91
CA GLY A 89 16.20 6.31 -24.12
C GLY A 89 14.86 7.05 -24.04
N GLN A 90 13.89 6.58 -24.81
CA GLN A 90 12.51 7.07 -24.79
C GLN A 90 11.63 6.13 -23.96
N ILE A 91 10.75 6.71 -23.13
CA ILE A 91 9.76 5.99 -22.30
C ILE A 91 8.37 6.28 -22.86
N ARG A 92 7.62 5.22 -23.19
CA ARG A 92 6.20 5.34 -23.55
C ARG A 92 5.33 5.12 -22.32
N TYR A 93 4.54 6.14 -21.98
CA TYR A 93 3.47 6.09 -21.00
C TYR A 93 2.13 5.79 -21.68
N PHE A 94 1.28 5.06 -20.98
CA PHE A 94 -0.06 4.70 -21.40
C PHE A 94 -1.09 5.30 -20.45
N PHE A 95 -2.21 5.73 -21.00
CA PHE A 95 -3.41 6.12 -20.28
C PHE A 95 -4.61 5.40 -20.88
N VAL A 96 -5.48 4.84 -20.04
CA VAL A 96 -6.69 4.13 -20.48
C VAL A 96 -7.90 5.03 -20.25
N ASN A 97 -8.66 5.27 -21.32
CA ASN A 97 -9.80 6.19 -21.29
C ASN A 97 -11.06 5.47 -20.82
N PHE A 98 -11.23 5.31 -19.50
CA PHE A 98 -12.47 4.73 -18.94
C PHE A 98 -13.73 5.54 -19.28
N SER A 99 -13.59 6.85 -19.54
CA SER A 99 -14.68 7.69 -20.02
C SER A 99 -15.22 7.27 -21.38
N ASN A 100 -14.38 6.72 -22.26
CA ASN A 100 -14.80 6.20 -23.55
C ASN A 100 -15.24 4.74 -23.43
N LEU A 101 -14.54 3.94 -22.61
CA LEU A 101 -14.84 2.52 -22.42
C LEU A 101 -16.16 2.23 -21.71
N LYS A 102 -16.71 3.18 -20.96
CA LYS A 102 -18.06 3.03 -20.39
C LYS A 102 -19.16 3.12 -21.46
N GLU A 103 -18.86 3.70 -22.62
CA GLU A 103 -19.86 3.95 -23.66
C GLU A 103 -20.20 2.65 -24.40
N PRO A 104 -21.47 2.19 -24.37
CA PRO A 104 -21.86 0.93 -25.01
C PRO A 104 -21.54 0.90 -26.51
N SER A 105 -21.61 2.04 -27.18
CA SER A 105 -21.32 2.17 -28.62
C SER A 105 -19.86 1.88 -28.98
N LEU A 106 -18.91 2.12 -28.05
CA LEU A 106 -17.52 1.71 -28.24
C LEU A 106 -17.36 0.22 -27.98
N LEU A 107 -17.94 -0.28 -26.88
CA LEU A 107 -17.86 -1.70 -26.53
C LEU A 107 -18.50 -2.60 -27.60
N ALA A 108 -19.53 -2.12 -28.29
CA ALA A 108 -20.19 -2.83 -29.39
C ALA A 108 -19.26 -3.09 -30.58
N LYS A 109 -18.20 -2.29 -30.73
CA LYS A 109 -17.15 -2.50 -31.74
C LYS A 109 -16.17 -3.61 -31.34
N LEU A 110 -16.16 -4.00 -30.06
CA LEU A 110 -15.21 -4.94 -29.49
C LEU A 110 -15.87 -6.28 -29.15
N ILE A 111 -17.14 -6.27 -28.76
CA ILE A 111 -17.89 -7.41 -28.24
C ILE A 111 -19.27 -7.46 -28.90
N ASN A 112 -19.74 -8.67 -29.18
CA ASN A 112 -21.08 -8.94 -29.67
C ASN A 112 -22.14 -8.47 -28.66
N GLU A 113 -22.95 -7.48 -29.06
CA GLU A 113 -24.00 -6.87 -28.25
C GLU A 113 -25.04 -7.86 -27.71
N LYS A 114 -25.24 -9.00 -28.40
CA LYS A 114 -26.21 -10.03 -28.00
C LYS A 114 -25.67 -10.98 -26.94
N SER A 115 -24.39 -10.90 -26.61
CA SER A 115 -23.75 -11.78 -25.62
C SER A 115 -23.99 -11.29 -24.20
N THR A 116 -24.07 -12.22 -23.25
CA THR A 116 -24.09 -11.88 -21.82
C THR A 116 -22.79 -11.19 -21.38
N LEU A 117 -21.68 -11.45 -22.08
CA LEU A 117 -20.39 -10.82 -21.86
C LEU A 117 -20.43 -9.31 -22.12
N PHE A 118 -21.23 -8.86 -23.10
CA PHE A 118 -21.39 -7.44 -23.40
C PHE A 118 -21.95 -6.67 -22.20
N GLU A 119 -23.04 -7.17 -21.61
CA GLU A 119 -23.66 -6.56 -20.43
C GLU A 119 -22.71 -6.53 -19.23
N GLN A 120 -22.00 -7.64 -19.00
CA GLN A 120 -20.99 -7.74 -17.94
C GLN A 120 -19.86 -6.73 -18.14
N THR A 121 -19.39 -6.57 -19.39
CA THR A 121 -18.31 -5.63 -19.70
C THR A 121 -18.77 -4.19 -19.56
N CYS A 122 -19.99 -3.85 -20.01
CA CYS A 122 -20.59 -2.54 -19.78
C CYS A 122 -20.65 -2.19 -18.29
N ALA A 123 -21.14 -3.12 -17.45
CA ALA A 123 -21.20 -2.93 -16.01
C ALA A 123 -19.81 -2.75 -15.39
N TYR A 124 -18.84 -3.55 -15.82
CA TYR A 124 -17.46 -3.50 -15.34
C TYR A 124 -16.77 -2.18 -15.71
N MET A 125 -16.87 -1.73 -16.96
CA MET A 125 -16.26 -0.47 -17.41
C MET A 125 -16.91 0.74 -16.75
N ASN A 126 -18.24 0.74 -16.57
CA ASN A 126 -18.94 1.80 -15.84
C ASN A 126 -18.51 1.84 -14.36
N TYR A 127 -18.33 0.69 -13.72
CA TYR A 127 -17.78 0.64 -12.35
C TYR A 127 -16.39 1.28 -12.30
N HIS A 128 -15.48 0.91 -13.21
CA HIS A 128 -14.12 1.46 -13.24
C HIS A 128 -14.04 2.94 -13.64
N PHE A 129 -14.95 3.43 -14.49
CA PHE A 129 -15.10 4.85 -14.75
C PHE A 129 -15.44 5.65 -13.48
N ASN A 130 -16.42 5.19 -12.71
CA ASN A 130 -16.77 5.83 -11.45
C ASN A 130 -15.61 5.81 -10.45
N ARG A 131 -14.85 4.70 -10.39
CA ARG A 131 -13.64 4.61 -9.57
C ARG A 131 -12.54 5.56 -10.02
N ALA A 132 -12.35 5.75 -11.33
CA ALA A 132 -11.39 6.71 -11.86
C ALA A 132 -11.75 8.15 -11.42
N ILE A 133 -13.03 8.54 -11.52
CA ILE A 133 -13.52 9.85 -11.03
C ILE A 133 -13.27 10.00 -9.52
N GLU A 134 -13.57 8.97 -8.72
CA GLU A 134 -13.31 8.99 -7.27
C GLU A 134 -11.82 9.21 -6.94
N MET A 135 -10.91 8.72 -7.78
CA MET A 135 -9.47 8.85 -7.57
C MET A 135 -8.86 10.16 -8.12
N GLU A 136 -9.44 10.74 -9.18
CA GLU A 136 -9.06 12.08 -9.66
C GLU A 136 -9.54 13.19 -8.73
N HIS A 137 -10.69 12.98 -8.08
CA HIS A 137 -11.27 13.90 -7.09
C HIS A 137 -11.50 13.19 -5.75
N PRO A 138 -10.42 12.87 -5.00
CA PRO A 138 -10.58 12.28 -3.68
C PRO A 138 -11.42 13.21 -2.80
N GLN A 139 -12.55 12.72 -2.30
CA GLN A 139 -13.46 13.48 -1.45
C GLN A 139 -12.68 14.07 -0.25
N PRO A 140 -12.51 15.40 -0.15
CA PRO A 140 -11.61 16.03 0.83
C PRO A 140 -12.00 15.70 2.28
N ARG A 141 -13.28 15.45 2.54
CA ARG A 141 -13.78 15.02 3.87
C ARG A 141 -13.28 13.64 4.29
N LYS A 142 -13.15 12.68 3.37
CA LYS A 142 -12.71 11.31 3.70
C LYS A 142 -11.19 11.25 3.94
N GLU A 143 -10.41 12.01 3.17
CA GLU A 143 -8.96 12.09 3.39
C GLU A 143 -8.61 12.89 4.64
N LYS A 144 -9.29 14.01 4.89
CA LYS A 144 -9.11 14.80 6.11
C LYS A 144 -9.42 13.96 7.35
N LYS A 145 -10.56 13.26 7.37
CA LYS A 145 -10.93 12.37 8.47
C LYS A 145 -9.92 11.23 8.68
N LYS A 146 -9.44 10.57 7.61
CA LYS A 146 -8.40 9.54 7.72
C LYS A 146 -7.06 10.08 8.22
N LYS A 147 -6.68 11.30 7.84
CA LYS A 147 -5.47 11.95 8.33
C LYS A 147 -5.60 12.36 9.79
N GLU A 148 -6.77 12.86 10.19
CA GLU A 148 -7.10 13.20 11.58
C GLU A 148 -7.07 11.96 12.47
N GLU A 149 -7.78 10.89 12.09
CA GLU A 149 -7.77 9.60 12.81
C GLU A 149 -6.35 9.02 12.94
N LYS A 150 -5.55 9.12 11.87
CA LYS A 150 -4.15 8.66 11.88
C LYS A 150 -3.28 9.50 12.82
N ALA A 151 -3.49 10.81 12.85
CA ALA A 151 -2.76 11.73 13.71
C ALA A 151 -3.13 11.52 15.19
N GLU A 152 -4.43 11.37 15.47
CA GLU A 152 -4.96 11.06 16.81
C GLU A 152 -4.39 9.74 17.34
N ARG A 153 -4.42 8.68 16.52
CA ARG A 153 -3.85 7.37 16.88
C ARG A 153 -2.35 7.44 17.15
N ALA A 154 -1.60 8.20 16.36
CA ALA A 154 -0.16 8.38 16.56
C ALA A 154 0.13 9.14 17.87
N GLU A 155 -0.72 10.11 18.21
CA GLU A 155 -0.62 10.90 19.44
C GLU A 155 -0.96 10.07 20.68
N GLU A 156 -1.98 9.20 20.61
CA GLU A 156 -2.29 8.23 21.67
C GLU A 156 -1.07 7.34 21.99
N ILE A 157 -0.44 6.76 20.96
CA ILE A 157 0.73 5.90 21.13
C ILE A 157 1.91 6.70 21.69
N ARG A 158 2.13 7.93 21.22
CA ARG A 158 3.19 8.82 21.74
C ARG A 158 3.00 9.08 23.23
N GLN A 159 1.79 9.47 23.65
CA GLN A 159 1.52 9.79 25.05
C GLN A 159 1.67 8.57 25.95
N MET A 160 1.21 7.40 25.49
CA MET A 160 1.39 6.14 26.21
C MET A 160 2.88 5.83 26.44
N LEU A 161 3.70 5.92 25.39
CA LEU A 161 5.15 5.66 25.49
C LEU A 161 5.88 6.71 26.35
N GLU A 162 5.45 7.97 26.31
CA GLU A 162 5.96 9.03 27.19
C GLU A 162 5.67 8.73 28.67
N ASN A 163 4.44 8.33 28.97
CA ASN A 163 4.05 7.97 30.33
C ASN A 163 4.90 6.81 30.84
N THR A 164 5.04 5.73 30.06
CA THR A 164 5.88 4.59 30.40
C THR A 164 7.34 4.98 30.60
N LEU A 165 7.89 5.82 29.70
CA LEU A 165 9.26 6.31 29.81
C LEU A 165 9.49 7.08 31.12
N ASN A 166 8.56 7.97 31.49
CA ASN A 166 8.68 8.79 32.70
C ASN A 166 8.45 7.96 33.98
N GLU A 167 7.46 7.06 33.99
CA GLU A 167 7.23 6.11 35.10
C GLU A 167 8.48 5.28 35.39
N ARG A 168 9.11 4.72 34.35
CA ARG A 168 10.32 3.90 34.51
C ARG A 168 11.54 4.71 34.97
N ARG A 169 11.67 5.96 34.54
CA ARG A 169 12.71 6.88 35.07
C ARG A 169 12.52 7.15 36.56
N GLU A 170 11.29 7.35 37.02
CA GLU A 170 11.04 7.50 38.44
C GLU A 170 11.39 6.24 39.22
N MET A 171 11.00 5.07 38.72
CA MET A 171 11.37 3.78 39.33
C MET A 171 12.90 3.60 39.39
N TYR A 172 13.61 3.96 38.33
CA TYR A 172 15.08 3.96 38.29
C TYR A 172 15.69 4.88 39.35
N ASN A 173 15.24 6.14 39.40
CA ASN A 173 15.71 7.12 40.37
C ASN A 173 15.46 6.69 41.83
N LYS A 174 14.35 5.97 42.07
CA LYS A 174 14.00 5.38 43.37
C LYS A 174 14.74 4.06 43.66
N GLY A 175 15.55 3.54 42.73
CA GLY A 175 16.28 2.27 42.87
C GLY A 175 15.39 1.02 42.78
N GLN A 176 14.17 1.14 42.25
CA GLN A 176 13.15 0.07 42.21
C GLN A 176 13.32 -0.92 41.06
N LEU A 177 14.30 -0.70 40.16
CA LEU A 177 14.57 -1.55 39.00
C LEU A 177 15.72 -2.56 39.21
N ASN A 178 16.03 -2.88 40.47
CA ASN A 178 17.15 -3.76 40.86
C ASN A 178 18.53 -3.29 40.33
N VAL A 179 18.66 -2.00 40.05
CA VAL A 179 19.91 -1.34 39.63
C VAL A 179 20.08 -0.08 40.44
N LYS A 180 21.33 0.18 40.88
CA LYS A 180 21.67 1.42 41.58
C LYS A 180 21.70 2.57 40.58
N PRO A 181 20.93 3.66 40.79
CA PRO A 181 20.93 4.79 39.88
C PRO A 181 22.31 5.44 39.84
N LYS A 182 22.87 5.59 38.64
CA LYS A 182 24.16 6.27 38.43
C LYS A 182 24.02 7.79 38.52
N HIS A 183 22.86 8.30 38.11
CA HIS A 183 22.50 9.72 38.13
C HIS A 183 20.97 9.81 38.14
N GLN A 184 20.45 10.99 38.50
CA GLN A 184 19.01 11.24 38.48
C GLN A 184 18.56 11.59 37.06
N LEU A 185 17.56 10.88 36.55
CA LEU A 185 16.94 11.13 35.25
C LEU A 185 15.77 12.09 35.38
N SER A 186 15.76 13.16 34.59
CA SER A 186 14.65 14.12 34.57
C SER A 186 13.45 13.60 33.75
N PRO A 187 12.22 14.10 34.01
CA PRO A 187 11.09 13.88 33.12
C PRO A 187 11.39 14.37 31.70
N THR A 188 10.80 13.74 30.69
CA THR A 188 10.99 14.16 29.29
C THR A 188 9.72 14.04 28.48
N THR A 189 9.51 15.05 27.65
CA THR A 189 8.48 15.05 26.62
C THR A 189 8.99 14.31 25.40
N LEU A 190 8.21 13.34 24.92
CA LEU A 190 8.56 12.52 23.79
C LEU A 190 8.23 13.23 22.48
N ALA A 191 9.27 13.62 21.73
CA ALA A 191 9.15 14.09 20.36
C ALA A 191 9.46 12.96 19.36
N LEU A 192 8.51 12.67 18.47
CA LEU A 192 8.65 11.65 17.42
C LEU A 192 8.74 12.29 16.04
N THR A 193 9.67 11.79 15.23
CA THR A 193 9.76 12.11 13.80
C THR A 193 8.60 11.46 13.03
N ASN A 194 8.30 11.97 11.83
CA ASN A 194 7.27 11.36 10.98
C ASN A 194 7.57 9.89 10.66
N GLN A 195 8.84 9.52 10.45
CA GLN A 195 9.22 8.13 10.21
C GLN A 195 8.92 7.22 11.41
N GLN A 196 9.18 7.69 12.63
CA GLN A 196 8.90 6.94 13.85
C GLN A 196 7.39 6.79 14.07
N LYS A 197 6.60 7.84 13.82
CA LYS A 197 5.13 7.79 13.86
C LYS A 197 4.59 6.75 12.89
N GLU A 198 5.10 6.71 11.65
CA GLU A 198 4.71 5.68 10.67
C GLU A 198 5.09 4.26 11.11
N GLY A 199 6.28 4.07 11.71
CA GLY A 199 6.71 2.79 12.25
C GLY A 199 5.79 2.29 13.38
N LEU A 200 5.43 3.16 14.31
CA LEU A 200 4.52 2.84 15.42
C LEU A 200 3.10 2.52 14.93
N LEU A 201 2.59 3.27 13.95
CA LEU A 201 1.30 2.98 13.33
C LEU A 201 1.29 1.66 12.56
N GLN A 202 2.42 1.24 11.98
CA GLN A 202 2.56 -0.09 11.37
C GLN A 202 2.49 -1.19 12.43
N LEU A 203 3.16 -1.00 13.56
CA LEU A 203 3.09 -1.94 14.68
C LEU A 203 1.69 -2.03 15.29
N ASP A 204 1.00 -0.90 15.50
CA ASP A 204 -0.33 -0.89 16.10
C ASP A 204 -1.35 -1.62 15.22
N ARG A 205 -1.21 -1.51 13.89
CA ARG A 205 -2.04 -2.27 12.95
C ARG A 205 -1.83 -3.79 13.04
N LYS A 206 -0.61 -4.25 13.35
CA LYS A 206 -0.27 -5.68 13.35
C LYS A 206 -0.41 -6.33 14.73
N TYR A 207 -0.11 -5.60 15.80
CA TYR A 207 -0.01 -6.11 17.16
C TYR A 207 -0.85 -5.35 18.20
N GLY A 208 -1.31 -4.14 17.86
CA GLY A 208 -2.05 -3.26 18.78
C GLY A 208 -1.15 -2.44 19.71
N LYS A 209 -1.68 -1.30 20.18
CA LYS A 209 -0.98 -0.37 21.06
C LYS A 209 -0.49 -0.98 22.37
N GLU A 210 -1.22 -1.94 22.94
CA GLU A 210 -0.83 -2.59 24.18
C GLU A 210 0.46 -3.40 24.02
N ALA A 211 0.59 -4.14 22.91
CA ALA A 211 1.82 -4.87 22.60
C ALA A 211 3.02 -3.92 22.41
N ILE A 212 2.79 -2.75 21.79
CA ILE A 212 3.82 -1.68 21.70
C ILE A 212 4.26 -1.25 23.09
N ASN A 213 3.31 -1.01 24.00
CA ASN A 213 3.60 -0.60 25.37
C ASN A 213 4.45 -1.63 26.11
N GLN A 214 4.02 -2.88 26.07
CA GLN A 214 4.67 -4.00 26.76
C GLN A 214 6.10 -4.23 26.26
N SER A 215 6.28 -4.28 24.94
CA SER A 215 7.60 -4.39 24.33
C SER A 215 8.49 -3.20 24.68
N PHE A 216 7.95 -1.97 24.59
CA PHE A 216 8.73 -0.77 24.90
C PHE A 216 9.15 -0.70 26.36
N LEU A 217 8.30 -1.13 27.28
CA LEU A 217 8.59 -1.21 28.71
C LEU A 217 9.79 -2.13 28.98
N ALA A 218 9.77 -3.35 28.45
CA ALA A 218 10.88 -4.30 28.61
C ALA A 218 12.17 -3.77 27.98
N TYR A 219 12.08 -3.21 26.76
CA TYR A 219 13.20 -2.58 26.07
C TYR A 219 13.81 -1.43 26.88
N TYR A 220 12.97 -0.54 27.41
CA TYR A 220 13.44 0.65 28.10
C TYR A 220 14.03 0.33 29.48
N ASP A 221 13.50 -0.67 30.19
CA ASP A 221 14.12 -1.17 31.41
C ASP A 221 15.53 -1.71 31.12
N ASP A 222 15.74 -2.40 30.01
CA ASP A 222 17.06 -2.86 29.57
C ASP A 222 18.02 -1.70 29.23
N VAL A 223 17.50 -0.62 28.65
CA VAL A 223 18.27 0.60 28.42
C VAL A 223 18.69 1.25 29.75
N LEU A 224 17.78 1.33 30.72
CA LEU A 224 18.07 1.89 32.05
C LEU A 224 19.07 1.04 32.86
N LYS A 225 19.09 -0.27 32.63
CA LYS A 225 20.01 -1.22 33.25
C LYS A 225 21.39 -1.27 32.56
N ASP A 226 21.60 -0.46 31.53
CA ASP A 226 22.78 -0.49 30.65
C ASP A 226 23.02 -1.83 29.91
N ASN A 227 21.97 -2.67 29.79
CA ASN A 227 22.02 -3.90 28.98
C ASN A 227 21.95 -3.57 27.47
N CYS A 228 21.34 -2.44 27.12
CA CYS A 228 21.21 -1.95 25.75
C CYS A 228 21.54 -0.44 25.69
N SER A 229 22.43 -0.03 24.79
CA SER A 229 22.85 1.37 24.63
C SER A 229 22.59 1.89 23.20
N PRO A 230 21.32 2.17 22.86
CA PRO A 230 20.95 2.63 21.52
C PRO A 230 21.39 4.08 21.27
N ASN A 231 22.00 4.36 20.12
CA ASN A 231 22.31 5.73 19.68
C ASN A 231 21.07 6.61 19.57
N ASN A 232 19.93 6.02 19.16
CA ASN A 232 18.63 6.67 19.19
C ASN A 232 17.58 5.65 19.64
N LEU A 233 16.92 5.97 20.75
CA LEU A 233 16.00 5.07 21.46
C LEU A 233 14.94 4.47 20.52
N PHE A 234 14.27 5.31 19.72
CA PHE A 234 13.17 4.86 18.87
C PHE A 234 13.62 4.30 17.52
N ASN A 235 14.70 4.81 16.93
CA ASN A 235 15.18 4.26 15.66
C ASN A 235 15.70 2.83 15.84
N TYR A 236 16.30 2.52 16.99
CA TYR A 236 16.72 1.16 17.30
C TYR A 236 15.51 0.26 17.56
N PHE A 237 14.58 0.70 18.40
CA PHE A 237 13.35 -0.04 18.71
C PHE A 237 12.52 -0.37 17.47
N LEU A 238 12.41 0.59 16.54
CA LEU A 238 11.68 0.47 15.28
C LEU A 238 12.54 -0.05 14.12
N SER A 239 13.76 -0.51 14.39
CA SER A 239 14.63 -1.04 13.35
C SER A 239 14.00 -2.25 12.66
N LYS A 240 14.27 -2.40 11.37
CA LYS A 240 13.76 -3.51 10.56
C LYS A 240 14.89 -4.42 10.15
N ASP A 241 14.64 -5.73 10.24
CA ASP A 241 15.55 -6.74 9.73
C ASP A 241 15.74 -6.58 8.21
N ARG A 242 16.99 -6.73 7.76
CA ARG A 242 17.37 -6.51 6.35
C ARG A 242 16.73 -7.54 5.41
N PHE A 243 16.43 -8.74 5.89
CA PHE A 243 15.90 -9.86 5.13
C PHE A 243 14.37 -9.93 5.16
N PHE A 244 13.77 -9.84 6.35
CA PHE A 244 12.33 -10.02 6.51
C PHE A 244 11.54 -8.70 6.61
N LYS A 245 12.23 -7.56 6.73
CA LYS A 245 11.62 -6.22 6.95
C LYS A 245 10.71 -6.17 8.19
N GLU A 246 10.88 -7.11 9.11
CA GLU A 246 10.15 -7.17 10.37
C GLU A 246 10.86 -6.38 11.47
N HIS A 247 10.09 -5.92 12.46
CA HIS A 247 10.62 -5.16 13.60
C HIS A 247 11.20 -6.10 14.65
N SER A 248 12.33 -6.75 14.36
CA SER A 248 12.88 -7.81 15.20
C SER A 248 13.18 -7.36 16.63
N VAL A 249 13.65 -6.13 16.83
CA VAL A 249 13.89 -5.58 18.18
C VAL A 249 12.59 -5.51 18.98
N PHE A 250 11.53 -4.96 18.39
CA PHE A 250 10.20 -4.94 19.01
C PHE A 250 9.69 -6.35 19.34
N ILE A 251 9.83 -7.31 18.43
CA ILE A 251 9.35 -8.68 18.63
C ILE A 251 10.11 -9.36 19.77
N ASN A 252 11.43 -9.20 19.80
CA ASN A 252 12.27 -9.78 20.87
C ASN A 252 11.84 -9.24 22.22
N TYR A 253 11.72 -7.91 22.37
CA TYR A 253 11.31 -7.31 23.63
C TYR A 253 9.85 -7.56 24.01
N LEU A 254 8.97 -7.83 23.04
CA LEU A 254 7.61 -8.29 23.34
C LEU A 254 7.65 -9.68 23.98
N ASN A 255 8.50 -10.57 23.47
CA ASN A 255 8.71 -11.89 24.06
C ASN A 255 9.38 -11.79 25.43
N ASP A 256 10.37 -10.91 25.59
CA ASP A 256 11.04 -10.69 26.87
C ASP A 256 10.05 -10.14 27.92
N PHE A 257 9.13 -9.26 27.51
CA PHE A 257 8.06 -8.82 28.39
C PHE A 257 7.23 -10.00 28.89
N MET A 258 6.84 -10.90 27.98
CA MET A 258 6.10 -12.10 28.36
C MET A 258 6.89 -13.01 29.31
N LEU A 259 8.22 -13.07 29.21
CA LEU A 259 9.04 -13.89 30.10
C LEU A 259 9.27 -13.23 31.46
N LEU A 260 9.53 -11.92 31.49
CA LEU A 260 9.95 -11.18 32.68
C LEU A 260 8.79 -10.68 33.55
N TYR A 261 7.64 -10.40 32.94
CA TYR A 261 6.51 -9.74 33.62
C TYR A 261 5.27 -10.64 33.73
N SER A 262 5.16 -11.74 32.97
CA SER A 262 4.04 -12.69 33.13
C SER A 262 4.20 -13.64 34.32
N SER A 263 5.43 -13.81 34.84
CA SER A 263 5.71 -14.65 36.01
C SER A 263 5.44 -13.96 37.36
N LEU A 264 5.04 -12.68 37.36
CA LEU A 264 4.68 -11.91 38.56
C LEU A 264 3.17 -11.95 38.90
N GLY A 265 2.40 -12.76 38.18
CA GLY A 265 0.97 -13.00 38.40
C GLY A 265 0.65 -14.32 39.12
N LYS A 266 1.47 -14.75 40.08
CA LYS A 266 1.15 -15.79 41.06
C LYS A 266 1.65 -15.39 42.44
#